data_AF-X6P789-F1
#
_entry.id   AF-X6P789-F1
#
_cell.length_a   1.000
_cell.length_b   1.000
_cell.length_c   1.000
_cell.angle_alpha   90.00
_cell.angle_beta   90.00
_cell.angle_gamma   90.00
#
_symmetry.space_group_name_H-M   'P 1'
#
loop_
_entity.id
_entity.type
_entity.pdbx_description
1 polymer ?
#
loop_
_entity_poly.entity_id
_entity_poly.type
_entity_poly.pdbx_seq_one_letter_code
_entity_poly.pdbx_strand_id
1 'polypeptide(L)'
;MIPPPPSPLAIQKSLGIKHRSNEDTKKRTDPNKPKKLTFNKIDVDRLLSKDLREYFKDEQEANEAHKAVTSLQQGNSITTQIQTYIEPLQRCAIDMDSSPSTRRIFSQLNLNTETGRLSSQKPNLQNQPIVHDKYHLRQAFRTDPNKKLIVADYSQLELRVLAYLSNCKYMLNAFQSGGDFHSRTAVSLFPAIEKEVKEGKLFIDESHRAQSTSPNKDSIPLLKAKFSKERHHAKTIAFGIAYGSSPLRVMRECRLSMDEANALLSSWYKDRPEVKAWQNQTLLQAIQKGKCFTILQRPRNLFQFPVPKSNEKNNELLQNFFPLLADSRTREKFLSRCLKKKNIDISEEWYRFYRYDIKKSDTVLKPSHFSQLMRKAMNTPIQGTAADIVVQAMLNIWNDSQIQKLGFQLVLQVHDELILEGPQENAQQAANLVVQHMQKPWDADLYFHVDIKIVDSWYNAKS
;
A
#
# COMPACT_ATOMS: atom_id res chain seq x y z
N MET A 1 6.82 3.65 -42.27
CA MET A 1 6.90 2.26 -41.77
C MET A 1 7.94 2.23 -40.66
N ILE A 2 7.53 1.92 -39.42
CA ILE A 2 8.46 1.69 -38.30
C ILE A 2 8.96 0.25 -38.45
N PRO A 3 10.27 -0.02 -38.45
CA PRO A 3 10.77 -1.38 -38.56
C PRO A 3 10.27 -2.22 -37.37
N PRO A 4 9.94 -3.51 -37.59
CA PRO A 4 9.49 -4.37 -36.51
C PRO A 4 10.58 -4.47 -35.43
N PRO A 5 10.21 -4.56 -34.14
CA PRO A 5 11.18 -4.69 -33.07
C PRO A 5 12.01 -5.97 -33.25
N PRO A 6 13.30 -5.95 -32.86
CA PRO A 6 14.16 -7.13 -32.96
C PRO A 6 13.58 -8.28 -32.15
N SER A 7 13.68 -9.50 -32.69
CA SER A 7 13.14 -10.68 -32.03
C SER A 7 13.81 -10.90 -30.66
N PRO A 8 13.11 -11.53 -29.69
CA PRO A 8 13.71 -11.88 -28.40
C PRO A 8 15.02 -12.66 -28.52
N LEU A 9 15.19 -13.43 -29.60
CA LEU A 9 16.39 -14.18 -29.93
C LEU A 9 17.57 -13.26 -30.36
N ALA A 10 17.28 -12.19 -31.08
CA ALA A 10 18.27 -11.18 -31.47
C ALA A 10 18.77 -10.40 -30.24
N ILE A 11 17.87 -10.09 -29.30
CA ILE A 11 18.19 -9.44 -28.02
C ILE A 11 19.01 -10.38 -27.11
N GLN A 12 18.69 -11.69 -27.08
CA GLN A 12 19.49 -12.67 -26.33
C GLN A 12 20.93 -12.80 -26.85
N LYS A 13 21.12 -12.74 -28.18
CA LYS A 13 22.44 -12.78 -28.81
C LYS A 13 23.25 -11.51 -28.53
N SER A 14 22.65 -10.33 -28.58
CA SER A 14 23.36 -9.06 -28.32
C SER A 14 23.77 -8.89 -26.84
N LEU A 15 23.00 -9.45 -25.91
CA LEU A 15 23.32 -9.46 -24.47
C LEU A 15 24.34 -10.53 -24.03
N GLY A 16 24.86 -11.36 -24.95
CA GLY A 16 25.86 -12.39 -24.64
C GLY A 16 25.35 -13.53 -23.75
N ILE A 17 24.04 -13.81 -23.76
CA ILE A 17 23.41 -14.84 -22.91
C ILE A 17 23.74 -16.23 -23.48
N LYS A 18 24.64 -16.98 -22.82
CA LYS A 18 24.88 -18.40 -23.12
C LYS A 18 24.05 -19.29 -22.19
N HIS A 19 23.39 -20.30 -22.74
CA HIS A 19 22.96 -21.46 -21.97
C HIS A 19 24.21 -22.13 -21.38
N ARG A 20 24.25 -22.37 -20.07
CA ARG A 20 25.30 -23.20 -19.45
C ARG A 20 24.68 -24.44 -18.83
N SER A 21 25.20 -25.59 -19.26
CA SER A 21 25.26 -26.82 -18.48
C SER A 21 26.20 -26.62 -17.27
N ASN A 22 26.02 -27.45 -16.24
CA ASN A 22 26.38 -27.20 -14.84
C ASN A 22 27.88 -27.13 -14.45
N GLU A 23 28.86 -27.07 -15.36
CA GLU A 23 30.25 -27.40 -14.95
C GLU A 23 31.28 -26.26 -14.82
N ASP A 24 31.01 -25.01 -15.18
CA ASP A 24 32.09 -24.01 -15.20
C ASP A 24 32.00 -22.94 -14.08
N THR A 25 32.40 -23.31 -12.86
CA THR A 25 32.71 -22.34 -11.79
C THR A 25 34.18 -22.38 -11.41
N LYS A 26 34.95 -21.38 -11.88
CA LYS A 26 36.05 -20.66 -11.19
C LYS A 26 36.99 -20.02 -12.22
N LYS A 27 36.84 -18.72 -12.53
CA LYS A 27 37.96 -17.85 -12.97
C LYS A 27 37.77 -16.42 -12.44
N ARG A 28 38.90 -15.85 -11.97
CA ARG A 28 39.10 -14.51 -11.40
C ARG A 28 38.49 -13.40 -12.27
N THR A 29 37.89 -12.39 -11.64
CA THR A 29 37.31 -11.20 -12.29
C THR A 29 38.39 -10.18 -12.60
N ASP A 30 38.56 -9.88 -13.89
CA ASP A 30 39.37 -8.79 -14.44
C ASP A 30 38.58 -7.47 -14.35
N PRO A 31 39.11 -6.40 -13.73
CA PRO A 31 38.40 -5.14 -13.50
C PRO A 31 38.11 -4.34 -14.78
N ASN A 32 38.79 -4.61 -15.91
CA ASN A 32 38.54 -3.95 -17.21
C ASN A 32 37.54 -4.71 -18.11
N LYS A 33 36.84 -5.70 -17.56
CA LYS A 33 35.91 -6.57 -18.30
C LYS A 33 34.47 -6.24 -17.93
N PRO A 34 33.55 -6.06 -18.91
CA PRO A 34 32.15 -5.78 -18.63
C PRO A 34 31.55 -6.87 -17.72
N LYS A 35 30.71 -6.45 -16.77
CA LYS A 35 30.05 -7.37 -15.82
C LYS A 35 29.22 -8.39 -16.61
N LYS A 36 29.22 -9.66 -16.18
CA LYS A 36 28.37 -10.69 -16.82
C LYS A 36 26.94 -10.65 -16.27
N LEU A 37 25.95 -10.53 -17.14
CA LEU A 37 24.54 -10.77 -16.82
C LEU A 37 24.24 -12.27 -17.00
N THR A 38 23.83 -12.94 -15.93
CA THR A 38 23.32 -14.31 -15.98
C THR A 38 21.82 -14.30 -15.68
N PHE A 39 21.01 -14.74 -16.65
CA PHE A 39 19.58 -14.96 -16.46
C PHE A 39 19.13 -16.24 -17.17
N ASN A 40 18.16 -16.93 -16.56
CA ASN A 40 17.48 -18.07 -17.18
C ASN A 40 16.25 -17.63 -18.01
N LYS A 41 15.74 -16.40 -17.81
CA LYS A 41 14.67 -15.71 -18.57
C LYS A 41 14.90 -14.18 -18.53
N ILE A 42 14.49 -13.43 -19.56
CA ILE A 42 14.59 -11.96 -19.58
C ILE A 42 13.68 -11.38 -18.47
N ASP A 43 14.30 -10.82 -17.44
CA ASP A 43 13.63 -10.13 -16.34
C ASP A 43 13.75 -8.62 -16.60
N VAL A 44 12.72 -8.04 -17.21
CA VAL A 44 12.69 -6.64 -17.68
C VAL A 44 12.84 -5.67 -16.51
N ASP A 45 12.18 -5.93 -15.38
CA ASP A 45 12.25 -5.07 -14.19
C ASP A 45 13.67 -5.05 -13.59
N ARG A 46 14.31 -6.23 -13.55
CA ARG A 46 15.70 -6.33 -13.08
C ARG A 46 16.68 -5.67 -14.05
N LEU A 47 16.42 -5.70 -15.35
CA LEU A 47 17.24 -4.99 -16.34
C LEU A 47 17.07 -3.47 -16.23
N LEU A 48 15.85 -2.97 -16.04
CA LEU A 48 15.56 -1.55 -15.82
C LEU A 48 16.16 -1.01 -14.51
N SER A 49 16.34 -1.87 -13.51
CA SER A 49 16.96 -1.50 -12.22
C SER A 49 18.48 -1.27 -12.30
N LYS A 50 19.11 -1.53 -13.45
CA LYS A 50 20.56 -1.51 -13.64
C LYS A 50 20.96 -0.43 -14.64
N ASP A 51 22.14 0.15 -14.46
CA ASP A 51 22.78 0.92 -15.51
C ASP A 51 23.37 -0.05 -16.55
N LEU A 52 22.67 -0.19 -17.68
CA LEU A 52 23.07 -1.12 -18.75
C LEU A 52 24.43 -0.75 -19.35
N ARG A 53 24.89 0.51 -19.23
CA ARG A 53 26.22 0.94 -19.70
C ARG A 53 27.36 0.21 -18.99
N GLU A 54 27.13 -0.30 -17.77
CA GLU A 54 28.13 -1.12 -17.05
C GLU A 54 28.32 -2.53 -17.63
N TYR A 55 27.47 -2.92 -18.59
CA TYR A 55 27.39 -4.27 -19.13
C TYR A 55 27.77 -4.37 -20.61
N PHE A 56 27.89 -3.24 -21.30
CA PHE A 56 28.31 -3.16 -22.71
C PHE A 56 29.65 -2.42 -22.81
N LYS A 57 30.46 -2.77 -23.81
CA LYS A 57 31.74 -2.09 -24.06
C LYS A 57 31.58 -0.86 -24.94
N ASP A 58 30.60 -0.90 -25.83
CA ASP A 58 30.28 0.16 -26.76
C ASP A 58 29.05 0.95 -26.26
N GLU A 59 29.13 2.27 -26.35
CA GLU A 59 28.06 3.17 -25.91
C GLU A 59 26.84 3.06 -26.83
N GLN A 60 27.04 2.81 -28.12
CA GLN A 60 25.94 2.61 -29.06
C GLN A 60 25.18 1.30 -28.75
N GLU A 61 25.89 0.19 -28.52
CA GLU A 61 25.30 -1.07 -28.04
C GLU A 61 24.51 -0.88 -26.73
N ALA A 62 25.06 -0.14 -25.76
CA ALA A 62 24.38 0.14 -24.49
C ALA A 62 23.07 0.92 -24.70
N ASN A 63 23.08 1.92 -25.58
CA ASN A 63 21.92 2.72 -25.92
C ASN A 63 20.86 1.92 -26.67
N GLU A 64 21.25 1.05 -27.59
CA GLU A 64 20.34 0.13 -28.28
C GLU A 64 19.71 -0.88 -27.32
N ALA A 65 20.48 -1.41 -26.38
CA ALA A 65 19.96 -2.29 -25.33
C ALA A 65 18.95 -1.57 -24.43
N HIS A 66 19.22 -0.32 -24.05
CA HIS A 66 18.29 0.49 -23.27
C HIS A 66 16.97 0.73 -24.01
N LYS A 67 17.06 1.06 -25.32
CA LYS A 67 15.87 1.20 -26.19
C LYS A 67 15.09 -0.11 -26.28
N ALA A 68 15.77 -1.24 -26.48
CA ALA A 68 15.13 -2.55 -26.57
C ALA A 68 14.41 -2.96 -25.28
N VAL A 69 15.04 -2.76 -24.11
CA VAL A 69 14.44 -3.06 -22.80
C VAL A 69 13.23 -2.16 -22.54
N THR A 70 13.31 -0.87 -22.88
CA THR A 70 12.20 0.08 -22.76
C THR A 70 11.03 -0.33 -23.65
N SER A 71 11.29 -0.69 -24.91
CA SER A 71 10.25 -1.19 -25.84
C SER A 71 9.59 -2.48 -25.35
N LEU A 72 10.36 -3.40 -24.76
CA LEU A 72 9.81 -4.61 -24.13
C LEU A 72 8.91 -4.28 -22.93
N GLN A 73 9.30 -3.33 -22.09
CA GLN A 73 8.46 -2.85 -20.99
C GLN A 73 7.13 -2.27 -21.50
N GLN A 74 7.18 -1.46 -22.56
CA GLN A 74 5.97 -0.92 -23.20
C GLN A 74 5.09 -2.02 -23.78
N GLY A 75 5.69 -2.99 -24.49
CA GLY A 75 4.98 -4.17 -25.00
C GLY A 75 4.28 -4.96 -23.89
N ASN A 76 4.98 -5.25 -22.80
CA ASN A 76 4.41 -5.95 -21.64
C ASN A 76 3.24 -5.18 -21.00
N SER A 77 3.36 -3.84 -20.92
CA SER A 77 2.29 -2.98 -20.40
C SER A 77 1.04 -3.04 -21.27
N ILE A 78 1.19 -2.95 -22.61
CA ILE A 78 0.07 -3.05 -23.56
C ILE A 78 -0.59 -4.43 -23.49
N THR A 79 0.21 -5.50 -23.52
CA THR A 79 -0.30 -6.87 -23.40
C THR A 79 -1.08 -7.05 -22.10
N THR A 80 -0.56 -6.52 -20.98
CA THR A 80 -1.27 -6.52 -19.70
C THR A 80 -2.61 -5.79 -19.81
N GLN A 81 -2.64 -4.60 -20.43
CA GLN A 81 -3.88 -3.83 -20.57
C GLN A 81 -4.96 -4.56 -21.37
N ILE A 82 -4.56 -5.21 -22.46
CA ILE A 82 -5.48 -5.98 -23.32
C ILE A 82 -5.97 -7.23 -22.58
N GLN A 83 -5.05 -8.10 -22.15
CA GLN A 83 -5.40 -9.43 -21.64
C GLN A 83 -5.98 -9.40 -20.22
N THR A 84 -5.56 -8.44 -19.39
CA THR A 84 -5.98 -8.36 -17.98
C THR A 84 -7.25 -7.52 -17.80
N TYR A 85 -7.46 -6.50 -18.63
CA TYR A 85 -8.57 -5.56 -18.45
C TYR A 85 -9.55 -5.58 -19.63
N ILE A 86 -9.11 -5.33 -20.86
CA ILE A 86 -10.03 -5.16 -22.01
C ILE A 86 -10.77 -6.47 -22.34
N GLU A 87 -10.04 -7.56 -22.60
CA GLU A 87 -10.64 -8.83 -23.02
C GLU A 87 -11.57 -9.42 -21.96
N PRO A 88 -11.23 -9.42 -20.64
CA PRO A 88 -12.18 -9.87 -19.61
C PRO A 88 -13.44 -9.02 -19.54
N LEU A 89 -13.33 -7.68 -19.67
CA LEU A 89 -14.49 -6.80 -19.65
C LEU A 89 -15.42 -7.06 -20.84
N GLN A 90 -14.86 -7.25 -22.05
CA GLN A 90 -15.65 -7.59 -23.24
C GLN A 90 -16.34 -8.94 -23.12
N ARG A 91 -15.64 -9.96 -22.61
CA ARG A 91 -16.22 -11.30 -22.43
C ARG A 91 -17.31 -11.37 -21.38
N CYS A 92 -17.24 -10.52 -20.35
CA CYS A 92 -18.21 -10.50 -19.26
C CYS A 92 -19.32 -9.45 -19.45
N ALA A 93 -19.28 -8.64 -20.51
CA ALA A 93 -20.33 -7.69 -20.82
C ALA A 93 -21.55 -8.43 -21.37
N ILE A 94 -22.72 -8.16 -20.78
CA ILE A 94 -23.99 -8.76 -21.15
C ILE A 94 -24.89 -7.65 -21.69
N ASP A 95 -25.49 -7.86 -22.84
CA ASP A 95 -26.55 -7.00 -23.38
C ASP A 95 -27.82 -7.18 -22.54
N MET A 96 -28.34 -6.11 -21.93
CA MET A 96 -29.53 -6.19 -21.07
C MET A 96 -30.83 -6.25 -21.87
N ASP A 97 -30.83 -5.70 -23.09
CA ASP A 97 -31.95 -5.72 -24.04
C ASP A 97 -31.44 -6.10 -25.44
N SER A 98 -32.35 -6.19 -26.41
CA SER A 98 -31.99 -6.35 -27.84
C SER A 98 -31.22 -5.16 -28.43
N SER A 99 -31.04 -4.07 -27.66
CA SER A 99 -30.26 -2.90 -28.05
C SER A 99 -28.81 -3.03 -27.55
N PRO A 100 -27.79 -2.91 -28.43
CA PRO A 100 -26.38 -2.89 -28.03
C PRO A 100 -25.98 -1.74 -27.09
N SER A 101 -26.90 -0.82 -26.79
CA SER A 101 -26.64 0.39 -25.99
C SER A 101 -26.70 0.16 -24.47
N THR A 102 -27.24 -0.97 -23.98
CA THR A 102 -27.45 -1.23 -22.54
C THR A 102 -26.63 -2.43 -22.06
N ARG A 103 -25.30 -2.37 -22.19
CA ARG A 103 -24.41 -3.41 -21.66
C ARG A 103 -24.11 -3.23 -20.18
N ARG A 104 -24.17 -4.33 -19.42
CA ARG A 104 -23.78 -4.37 -18.00
C ARG A 104 -22.75 -5.46 -17.74
N ILE A 105 -21.92 -5.26 -16.72
CA ILE A 105 -20.94 -6.25 -16.25
C ILE A 105 -21.30 -6.60 -14.82
N PHE A 106 -21.49 -7.89 -14.56
CA PHE A 106 -21.82 -8.42 -13.24
C PHE A 106 -20.62 -9.12 -12.63
N SER A 107 -19.91 -8.42 -11.74
CA SER A 107 -18.78 -8.99 -11.02
C SER A 107 -19.24 -9.81 -9.80
N GLN A 108 -18.48 -10.84 -9.47
CA GLN A 108 -18.69 -11.64 -8.27
C GLN A 108 -17.84 -11.11 -7.11
N LEU A 109 -18.49 -10.72 -6.02
CA LEU A 109 -17.82 -10.29 -4.79
C LEU A 109 -17.61 -11.48 -3.85
N ASN A 110 -16.37 -11.69 -3.40
CA ASN A 110 -16.02 -12.68 -2.38
C ASN A 110 -15.82 -11.99 -1.03
N LEU A 111 -16.42 -12.56 0.02
CA LEU A 111 -16.36 -12.03 1.40
C LEU A 111 -15.20 -12.61 2.25
N ASN A 112 -14.56 -13.70 1.80
CA ASN A 112 -13.70 -14.55 2.63
C ASN A 112 -12.20 -14.18 2.61
N THR A 113 -11.84 -12.90 2.45
CA THR A 113 -10.41 -12.53 2.49
C THR A 113 -9.89 -12.52 3.93
N GLU A 114 -8.60 -12.82 4.14
CA GLU A 114 -8.00 -12.85 5.50
C GLU A 114 -8.04 -11.50 6.22
N THR A 115 -8.05 -10.39 5.48
CA THR A 115 -8.18 -9.03 6.04
C THR A 115 -9.64 -8.60 6.12
N GLY A 116 -10.55 -9.40 5.58
CA GLY A 116 -11.98 -9.14 5.59
C GLY A 116 -12.43 -8.01 4.66
N ARG A 117 -11.57 -7.58 3.73
CA ARG A 117 -11.94 -6.79 2.55
C ARG A 117 -12.77 -7.65 1.58
N LEU A 118 -13.60 -7.01 0.77
CA LEU A 118 -14.22 -7.68 -0.37
C LEU A 118 -13.17 -7.86 -1.46
N SER A 119 -13.22 -8.97 -2.20
CA SER A 119 -12.48 -9.13 -3.46
C SER A 119 -13.45 -9.36 -4.62
N SER A 120 -13.04 -9.01 -5.83
CA SER A 120 -13.88 -9.05 -7.03
C SER A 120 -13.27 -9.98 -8.07
N GLN A 121 -14.11 -10.79 -8.72
CA GLN A 121 -13.70 -11.70 -9.79
C GLN A 121 -14.77 -11.81 -10.88
N LYS A 122 -14.35 -12.26 -12.07
CA LYS A 122 -15.20 -12.49 -13.26
C LYS A 122 -16.08 -11.29 -13.67
N PRO A 123 -15.51 -10.13 -14.04
CA PRO A 123 -14.09 -9.76 -14.00
C PRO A 123 -13.75 -9.08 -12.66
N ASN A 124 -12.45 -8.91 -12.37
CA ASN A 124 -12.03 -8.14 -11.20
C ASN A 124 -12.21 -6.64 -11.51
N LEU A 125 -13.15 -6.00 -10.82
CA LEU A 125 -13.43 -4.56 -10.96
C LEU A 125 -12.70 -3.71 -9.94
N GLN A 126 -12.02 -4.30 -8.95
CA GLN A 126 -11.29 -3.53 -7.93
C GLN A 126 -9.89 -3.10 -8.38
N ASN A 127 -9.32 -3.75 -9.40
CA ASN A 127 -7.96 -3.48 -9.88
C ASN A 127 -7.91 -2.72 -11.22
N GLN A 128 -9.00 -2.05 -11.61
CA GLN A 128 -9.04 -1.28 -12.85
C GLN A 128 -8.00 -0.16 -12.81
N PRO A 129 -7.19 0.03 -13.87
CA PRO A 129 -6.05 0.92 -13.83
C PRO A 129 -6.46 2.37 -13.60
N ILE A 130 -5.56 3.13 -12.98
CA ILE A 130 -5.65 4.59 -12.78
C ILE A 130 -4.35 5.20 -13.31
N VAL A 131 -3.23 4.68 -12.82
CA VAL A 131 -1.90 5.12 -13.21
C VAL A 131 -1.47 4.36 -14.46
N HIS A 132 -0.91 5.09 -15.42
CA HIS A 132 -0.48 4.55 -16.73
C HIS A 132 -1.62 3.90 -17.53
N ASP A 133 -2.87 4.31 -17.32
CA ASP A 133 -4.02 3.87 -18.11
C ASP A 133 -4.02 4.56 -19.48
N LYS A 134 -3.36 3.93 -20.46
CA LYS A 134 -3.18 4.47 -21.82
C LYS A 134 -4.50 4.54 -22.59
N TYR A 135 -5.46 3.68 -22.25
CA TYR A 135 -6.72 3.54 -22.97
C TYR A 135 -7.92 4.13 -22.22
N HIS A 136 -7.67 4.78 -21.07
CA HIS A 136 -8.71 5.37 -20.22
C HIS A 136 -9.86 4.39 -19.96
N LEU A 137 -9.54 3.16 -19.56
CA LEU A 137 -10.49 2.05 -19.40
C LEU A 137 -11.69 2.41 -18.50
N ARG A 138 -11.47 3.24 -17.49
CA ARG A 138 -12.54 3.73 -16.61
C ARG A 138 -13.61 4.55 -17.35
N GLN A 139 -13.33 5.07 -18.55
CA GLN A 139 -14.29 5.83 -19.36
C GLN A 139 -15.38 4.93 -19.93
N ALA A 140 -15.09 3.63 -20.10
CA ALA A 140 -16.07 2.65 -20.56
C ALA A 140 -17.14 2.34 -19.49
N PHE A 141 -16.88 2.65 -18.22
CA PHE A 141 -17.85 2.51 -17.14
C PHE A 141 -18.62 3.81 -16.98
N ARG A 142 -19.81 3.88 -17.60
CA ARG A 142 -20.63 5.09 -17.70
C ARG A 142 -22.09 4.79 -17.42
N THR A 143 -22.85 5.84 -17.14
CA THR A 143 -24.29 5.77 -16.94
C THR A 143 -25.07 6.04 -18.22
N ASP A 144 -26.35 5.65 -18.19
CA ASP A 144 -27.35 6.11 -19.14
C ASP A 144 -27.51 7.64 -19.05
N PRO A 145 -27.94 8.35 -20.13
CA PRO A 145 -27.97 9.82 -20.18
C PRO A 145 -28.74 10.52 -19.06
N ASN A 146 -29.76 9.88 -18.48
CA ASN A 146 -30.60 10.46 -17.41
C ASN A 146 -30.15 10.05 -15.99
N LYS A 147 -28.99 9.38 -15.88
CA LYS A 147 -28.44 8.87 -14.62
C LYS A 147 -27.05 9.41 -14.37
N LYS A 148 -26.65 9.41 -13.09
CA LYS A 148 -25.30 9.78 -12.64
C LYS A 148 -24.72 8.68 -11.75
N LEU A 149 -23.40 8.62 -11.72
CA LEU A 149 -22.64 7.94 -10.68
C LEU A 149 -22.37 8.90 -9.53
N ILE A 150 -22.61 8.44 -8.31
CA ILE A 150 -22.04 9.02 -7.10
C ILE A 150 -20.82 8.18 -6.75
N VAL A 151 -19.65 8.79 -6.74
CA VAL A 151 -18.40 8.14 -6.33
C VAL A 151 -17.93 8.80 -5.04
N ALA A 152 -17.91 8.03 -3.95
CA ALA A 152 -17.53 8.49 -2.62
C ALA A 152 -16.35 7.65 -2.10
N ASP A 153 -15.28 8.31 -1.68
CA ASP A 153 -14.00 7.68 -1.33
C ASP A 153 -13.53 8.18 0.04
N TYR A 154 -13.10 7.27 0.92
CA TYR A 154 -12.55 7.70 2.21
C TYR A 154 -11.17 8.31 2.05
N SER A 155 -10.99 9.51 2.60
CA SER A 155 -9.69 10.17 2.57
C SER A 155 -8.77 9.61 3.66
N GLN A 156 -7.77 8.82 3.24
CA GLN A 156 -6.73 8.21 4.09
C GLN A 156 -7.29 7.34 5.24
N LEU A 157 -8.28 6.49 4.94
CA LEU A 157 -9.00 5.68 5.92
C LEU A 157 -8.08 4.94 6.90
N GLU A 158 -7.08 4.22 6.39
CA GLU A 158 -6.18 3.41 7.21
C GLU A 158 -5.32 4.24 8.17
N LEU A 159 -4.91 5.45 7.76
CA LEU A 159 -4.14 6.34 8.64
C LEU A 159 -5.03 6.95 9.73
N ARG A 160 -6.32 7.21 9.44
CA ARG A 160 -7.29 7.64 10.44
C ARG A 160 -7.59 6.54 11.46
N VAL A 161 -7.73 5.29 10.98
CA VAL A 161 -7.86 4.12 11.84
C VAL A 161 -6.61 3.97 12.72
N LEU A 162 -5.41 4.11 12.16
CA LEU A 162 -4.18 4.07 12.95
C LEU A 162 -4.15 5.18 14.01
N ALA A 163 -4.50 6.42 13.65
CA ALA A 163 -4.54 7.54 14.58
C ALA A 163 -5.47 7.27 15.76
N TYR A 164 -6.63 6.67 15.48
CA TYR A 164 -7.59 6.28 16.50
C TYR A 164 -7.08 5.14 17.39
N LEU A 165 -6.67 4.02 16.79
CA LEU A 165 -6.24 2.84 17.54
C LEU A 165 -5.03 3.13 18.44
N SER A 166 -4.14 4.00 17.98
CA SER A 166 -2.98 4.44 18.76
C SER A 166 -3.25 5.62 19.68
N ASN A 167 -4.40 6.28 19.58
CA ASN A 167 -4.69 7.57 20.22
C ASN A 167 -3.57 8.61 20.00
N CYS A 168 -3.01 8.65 18.79
CA CYS A 168 -1.87 9.48 18.46
C CYS A 168 -2.28 10.95 18.31
N LYS A 169 -1.96 11.78 19.31
CA LYS A 169 -2.36 13.19 19.38
C LYS A 169 -1.94 13.98 18.14
N TYR A 170 -0.71 13.78 17.68
CA TYR A 170 -0.21 14.45 16.48
C TYR A 170 -1.08 14.14 15.26
N MET A 171 -1.41 12.85 15.05
CA MET A 171 -2.19 12.42 13.89
C MET A 171 -3.65 12.89 14.00
N LEU A 172 -4.26 12.76 15.18
CA LEU A 172 -5.63 13.22 15.44
C LEU A 172 -5.76 14.73 15.18
N ASN A 173 -4.86 15.54 15.72
CA ASN A 173 -4.84 16.99 15.49
C ASN A 173 -4.61 17.33 14.02
N ALA A 174 -3.71 16.62 13.34
CA ALA A 174 -3.45 16.82 11.91
C ALA A 174 -4.68 16.52 11.05
N PHE A 175 -5.47 15.50 11.41
CA PHE A 175 -6.71 15.17 10.72
C PHE A 175 -7.86 16.12 11.04
N GLN A 176 -7.98 16.58 12.29
CA GLN A 176 -8.97 17.57 12.71
C GLN A 176 -8.73 18.94 12.07
N SER A 177 -7.47 19.34 11.92
CA SER A 177 -7.07 20.58 11.26
C SER A 177 -7.38 20.59 9.74
N GLY A 178 -7.71 19.43 9.17
CA GLY A 178 -7.93 19.26 7.74
C GLY A 178 -6.67 19.48 6.89
N GLY A 179 -6.87 19.50 5.57
CA GLY A 179 -5.79 19.69 4.61
C GLY A 179 -4.95 18.43 4.35
N ASP A 180 -3.73 18.62 3.87
CA ASP A 180 -2.90 17.54 3.34
C ASP A 180 -2.00 16.92 4.43
N PHE A 181 -2.42 15.76 4.94
CA PHE A 181 -1.70 15.02 5.98
C PHE A 181 -0.24 14.70 5.62
N HIS A 182 0.05 14.40 4.36
CA HIS A 182 1.42 14.06 3.94
C HIS A 182 2.31 15.30 3.87
N SER A 183 1.75 16.43 3.44
CA SER A 183 2.45 17.72 3.48
C SER A 183 2.74 18.15 4.92
N ARG A 184 1.78 18.02 5.84
CA ARG A 184 2.01 18.24 7.28
C ARG A 184 3.07 17.31 7.87
N THR A 185 3.08 16.05 7.44
CA THR A 185 4.12 15.10 7.85
C THR A 185 5.49 15.49 7.30
N ALA A 186 5.58 15.97 6.05
CA ALA A 186 6.84 16.44 5.49
C ALA A 186 7.41 17.64 6.25
N VAL A 187 6.57 18.57 6.71
CA VAL A 187 7.00 19.69 7.57
C VAL A 187 7.71 19.19 8.83
N SER A 188 7.19 18.16 9.51
CA SER A 188 7.82 17.62 10.73
C SER A 188 9.08 16.79 10.46
N LEU A 189 9.16 16.15 9.28
CA LEU A 189 10.30 15.30 8.91
C LEU A 189 11.51 16.08 8.38
N PHE A 190 11.29 17.23 7.74
CA PHE A 190 12.34 17.96 7.02
C PHE A 190 12.48 19.39 7.55
N PRO A 191 13.50 19.69 8.38
CA PRO A 191 13.70 21.01 8.98
C PRO A 191 13.80 22.16 7.97
N ALA A 192 14.33 21.90 6.77
CA ALA A 192 14.38 22.89 5.70
C ALA A 192 12.98 23.32 5.22
N ILE A 193 12.04 22.37 5.15
CA ILE A 193 10.64 22.66 4.79
C ILE A 193 9.97 23.43 5.92
N GLU A 194 10.16 23.01 7.17
CA GLU A 194 9.64 23.72 8.35
C GLU A 194 10.07 25.18 8.37
N LYS A 195 11.36 25.45 8.07
CA LYS A 195 11.91 26.79 7.98
C LYS A 195 11.21 27.63 6.92
N GLU A 196 11.00 27.12 5.72
CA GLU A 196 10.32 27.87 4.66
C GLU A 196 8.84 28.16 4.98
N VAL A 197 8.15 27.23 5.64
CA VAL A 197 6.78 27.45 6.11
C VAL A 197 6.75 28.57 7.15
N LYS A 198 7.66 28.56 8.13
CA LYS A 198 7.78 29.59 9.17
C LYS A 198 8.14 30.96 8.61
N GLU A 199 8.94 31.02 7.55
CA GLU A 199 9.32 32.25 6.86
C GLU A 199 8.21 32.78 5.93
N GLY A 200 7.06 32.11 5.83
CA GLY A 200 5.96 32.51 4.94
C GLY A 200 6.27 32.35 3.45
N LYS A 201 7.30 31.55 3.10
CA LYS A 201 7.73 31.30 1.71
C LYS A 201 7.08 30.05 1.11
N LEU A 202 6.33 29.29 1.90
CA LEU A 202 5.71 28.04 1.50
C LEU A 202 4.39 27.83 2.25
N PHE A 203 3.33 27.51 1.51
CA PHE A 203 2.08 27.02 2.10
C PHE A 203 2.05 25.49 2.13
N ILE A 204 1.44 24.93 3.18
CA ILE A 204 1.37 23.48 3.36
C ILE A 204 0.38 22.88 2.37
N ASP A 205 -0.79 23.52 2.26
CA ASP A 205 -1.90 23.17 1.38
C ASP A 205 -2.80 24.41 1.17
N GLU A 206 -3.91 24.22 0.45
CA GLU A 206 -4.86 25.30 0.17
C GLU A 206 -5.57 25.81 1.43
N SER A 207 -5.80 24.95 2.43
CA SER A 207 -6.43 25.37 3.69
C SER A 207 -5.50 26.31 4.47
N HIS A 208 -4.20 26.02 4.49
CA HIS A 208 -3.20 26.91 5.07
C HIS A 208 -3.09 28.23 4.29
N ARG A 209 -3.12 28.18 2.95
CA ARG A 209 -3.11 29.39 2.11
C ARG A 209 -4.34 30.27 2.38
N ALA A 210 -5.53 29.68 2.48
CA ALA A 210 -6.78 30.40 2.68
C ALA A 210 -6.82 31.17 4.01
N GLN A 211 -6.10 30.69 5.03
CA GLN A 211 -5.99 31.35 6.34
C GLN A 211 -4.95 32.50 6.37
N SER A 212 -4.16 32.67 5.31
CA SER A 212 -3.13 33.71 5.25
C SER A 212 -3.69 35.07 4.86
N THR A 213 -3.25 36.10 5.58
CA THR A 213 -3.53 37.52 5.28
C THR A 213 -2.54 38.15 4.31
N SER A 214 -1.55 37.39 3.81
CA SER A 214 -0.53 37.92 2.90
C SER A 214 -1.13 38.40 1.57
N PRO A 215 -0.85 39.63 1.12
CA PRO A 215 -1.37 40.14 -0.14
C PRO A 215 -0.83 39.38 -1.36
N ASN A 216 0.32 38.71 -1.24
CA ASN A 216 0.95 37.92 -2.31
C ASN A 216 0.75 36.40 -2.13
N LYS A 217 -0.31 35.97 -1.41
CA LYS A 217 -0.54 34.55 -1.08
C LYS A 217 -0.63 33.62 -2.31
N ASP A 218 -1.11 34.13 -3.44
CA ASP A 218 -1.27 33.34 -4.67
C ASP A 218 0.06 33.09 -5.39
N SER A 219 1.07 33.95 -5.16
CA SER A 219 2.42 33.78 -5.70
C SER A 219 3.29 32.83 -4.86
N ILE A 220 2.86 32.51 -3.63
CA ILE A 220 3.59 31.60 -2.74
C ILE A 220 3.26 30.14 -3.11
N PRO A 221 4.27 29.30 -3.37
CA PRO A 221 4.05 27.93 -3.79
C PRO A 221 3.49 27.05 -2.65
N LEU A 222 2.80 25.98 -3.04
CA LEU A 222 2.39 24.92 -2.13
C LEU A 222 3.51 23.89 -1.96
N LEU A 223 3.57 23.25 -0.80
CA LEU A 223 4.50 22.16 -0.49
C LEU A 223 4.40 21.04 -1.52
N LYS A 224 3.17 20.64 -1.90
CA LYS A 224 2.96 19.61 -2.93
C LYS A 224 3.60 19.96 -4.29
N ALA A 225 3.75 21.24 -4.60
CA ALA A 225 4.33 21.72 -5.85
C ALA A 225 5.86 21.86 -5.75
N LYS A 226 6.37 22.51 -4.69
CA LYS A 226 7.81 22.77 -4.52
C LYS A 226 8.60 21.57 -3.99
N PHE A 227 8.04 20.82 -3.04
CA PHE A 227 8.68 19.72 -2.32
C PHE A 227 7.94 18.39 -2.57
N SER A 228 7.66 18.10 -3.84
CA SER A 228 6.90 16.92 -4.25
C SER A 228 7.59 15.60 -3.87
N LYS A 229 8.93 15.57 -3.92
CA LYS A 229 9.76 14.41 -3.55
C LYS A 229 9.72 14.14 -2.05
N GLU A 230 9.88 15.16 -1.22
CA GLU A 230 9.84 15.06 0.24
C GLU A 230 8.43 14.71 0.72
N ARG A 231 7.39 15.28 0.10
CA ARG A 231 6.00 14.87 0.32
C ARG A 231 5.80 13.39 -0.05
N HIS A 232 6.39 12.93 -1.14
CA HIS A 232 6.35 11.51 -1.52
C HIS A 232 7.06 10.64 -0.48
N HIS A 233 8.23 11.04 0.04
CA HIS A 233 8.89 10.33 1.14
C HIS A 233 8.02 10.28 2.40
N ALA A 234 7.42 11.40 2.79
CA ALA A 234 6.50 11.47 3.92
C ALA A 234 5.29 10.53 3.74
N LYS A 235 4.73 10.45 2.52
CA LYS A 235 3.66 9.51 2.18
C LYS A 235 4.14 8.05 2.31
N THR A 236 5.26 7.71 1.69
CA THR A 236 5.84 6.36 1.75
C THR A 236 6.14 5.93 3.18
N ILE A 237 6.64 6.83 4.01
CA ILE A 237 6.91 6.58 5.42
C ILE A 237 5.62 6.42 6.21
N ALA A 238 4.63 7.30 6.04
CA ALA A 238 3.36 7.22 6.77
C ALA A 238 2.65 5.88 6.53
N PHE A 239 2.53 5.48 5.26
CA PHE A 239 1.98 4.16 4.91
C PHE A 239 2.91 3.05 5.39
N GLY A 240 4.21 3.13 5.12
CA GLY A 240 5.17 2.11 5.52
C GLY A 240 5.17 1.83 7.03
N ILE A 241 5.25 2.87 7.86
CA ILE A 241 5.31 2.75 9.32
C ILE A 241 4.00 2.23 9.90
N ALA A 242 2.84 2.62 9.38
CA ALA A 242 1.57 2.02 9.78
C ALA A 242 1.64 0.47 9.75
N TYR A 243 2.46 -0.06 8.84
CA TYR A 243 2.66 -1.49 8.63
C TYR A 243 4.00 -2.05 9.15
N GLY A 244 4.69 -1.31 10.02
CA GLY A 244 5.98 -1.73 10.59
C GLY A 244 7.11 -1.84 9.58
N SER A 245 7.19 -0.91 8.61
CA SER A 245 8.30 -0.87 7.65
C SER A 245 9.66 -0.77 8.34
N SER A 246 10.58 -1.65 7.93
CA SER A 246 11.98 -1.60 8.33
C SER A 246 12.70 -0.43 7.65
N PRO A 247 13.79 0.10 8.24
CA PRO A 247 14.64 1.11 7.59
C PRO A 247 15.14 0.66 6.21
N LEU A 248 15.41 -0.64 6.01
CA LEU A 248 15.80 -1.19 4.70
C LEU A 248 14.74 -0.98 3.61
N ARG A 249 13.46 -0.96 3.97
CA ARG A 249 12.37 -0.71 3.02
C ARG A 249 12.31 0.76 2.66
N VAL A 250 12.40 1.64 3.67
CA VAL A 250 12.44 3.10 3.47
C VAL A 250 13.64 3.48 2.60
N MET A 251 14.83 2.93 2.88
CA MET A 251 16.04 3.09 2.09
C MET A 251 15.81 2.77 0.60
N ARG A 252 15.14 1.65 0.30
CA ARG A 252 14.86 1.22 -1.08
C ARG A 252 13.79 2.07 -1.77
N GLU A 253 12.65 2.29 -1.09
CA GLU A 253 11.51 3.01 -1.68
C GLU A 253 11.80 4.50 -1.86
N CYS A 254 12.49 5.12 -0.90
CA CYS A 254 12.87 6.54 -0.97
C CYS A 254 14.23 6.78 -1.64
N ARG A 255 14.97 5.71 -2.01
CA ARG A 255 16.33 5.78 -2.58
C ARG A 255 17.28 6.64 -1.73
N LEU A 256 17.31 6.34 -0.43
CA LEU A 256 18.14 7.03 0.56
C LEU A 256 19.28 6.12 1.03
N SER A 257 20.27 6.67 1.72
CA SER A 257 21.22 5.88 2.50
C SER A 257 20.53 5.23 3.71
N MET A 258 21.18 4.22 4.30
CA MET A 258 20.66 3.54 5.49
C MET A 258 20.58 4.50 6.69
N ASP A 259 21.53 5.42 6.82
CA ASP A 259 21.57 6.39 7.92
C ASP A 259 20.45 7.43 7.79
N GLU A 260 20.21 7.95 6.59
CA GLU A 260 19.08 8.84 6.32
C GLU A 260 17.74 8.14 6.57
N ALA A 261 17.60 6.88 6.15
CA ALA A 261 16.38 6.10 6.41
C ALA A 261 16.13 5.90 7.92
N ASN A 262 17.18 5.63 8.70
CA ASN A 262 17.11 5.52 10.16
C ASN A 262 16.75 6.87 10.81
N ALA A 263 17.36 7.96 10.35
CA ALA A 263 17.10 9.30 10.87
C ALA A 263 15.65 9.72 10.63
N LEU A 264 15.11 9.48 9.42
CA LEU A 264 13.72 9.78 9.09
C LEU A 264 12.72 8.97 9.93
N LEU A 265 12.96 7.67 10.11
CA LEU A 265 12.11 6.83 10.96
C LEU A 265 12.15 7.29 12.42
N SER A 266 13.34 7.63 12.93
CA SER A 266 13.52 8.09 14.31
C SER A 266 12.80 9.43 14.52
N SER A 267 12.91 10.35 13.57
CA SER A 267 12.18 11.62 13.57
C SER A 267 10.66 11.39 13.57
N TRP A 268 10.17 10.49 12.71
CA TRP A 268 8.74 10.19 12.62
C TRP A 268 8.14 9.69 13.94
N TYR A 269 8.83 8.75 14.62
CA TYR A 269 8.39 8.20 15.91
C TYR A 269 8.56 9.17 17.07
N LYS A 270 9.48 10.13 16.98
CA LYS A 270 9.64 11.19 17.99
C LYS A 270 8.36 12.01 18.14
N ASP A 271 7.71 12.33 17.03
CA ASP A 271 6.47 13.10 17.03
C ASP A 271 5.21 12.24 17.22
N ARG A 272 5.36 10.91 17.13
CA ARG A 272 4.25 9.93 17.17
C ARG A 272 4.58 8.74 18.09
N PRO A 273 4.98 8.98 19.36
CA PRO A 273 5.40 7.91 20.27
C PRO A 273 4.25 6.93 20.57
N GLU A 274 3.00 7.39 20.57
CA GLU A 274 1.82 6.57 20.83
C GLU A 274 1.62 5.48 19.77
N VAL A 275 1.97 5.77 18.50
CA VAL A 275 1.95 4.75 17.43
C VAL A 275 2.90 3.61 17.74
N LYS A 276 4.13 3.93 18.19
CA LYS A 276 5.13 2.90 18.52
C LYS A 276 4.68 2.07 19.73
N ALA A 277 4.13 2.72 20.76
CA ALA A 277 3.59 2.04 21.93
C ALA A 277 2.44 1.10 21.54
N TRP A 278 1.50 1.57 20.72
CA TRP A 278 0.39 0.78 20.21
C TRP A 278 0.86 -0.43 19.37
N GLN A 279 1.84 -0.24 18.48
CA GLN A 279 2.41 -1.34 17.69
C GLN A 279 3.01 -2.43 18.58
N ASN A 280 3.80 -2.04 19.58
CA ASN A 280 4.41 -2.98 20.53
C ASN A 280 3.35 -3.74 21.32
N GLN A 281 2.32 -3.05 21.81
CA GLN A 281 1.21 -3.66 22.54
C GLN A 281 0.41 -4.61 21.66
N THR A 282 0.11 -4.22 20.43
CA THR A 282 -0.63 -5.03 19.46
C THR A 282 0.11 -6.32 19.14
N LEU A 283 1.43 -6.24 18.92
CA LEU A 283 2.28 -7.40 18.68
C LEU A 283 2.31 -8.34 19.88
N LEU A 284 2.44 -7.80 21.10
CA LEU A 284 2.43 -8.57 22.33
C LEU A 284 1.10 -9.33 22.49
N GLN A 285 -0.03 -8.66 22.30
CA GLN A 285 -1.35 -9.27 22.37
C GLN A 285 -1.55 -10.34 21.30
N ALA A 286 -1.10 -10.07 20.06
CA ALA A 286 -1.21 -11.01 18.96
C ALA A 286 -0.44 -12.31 19.24
N ILE A 287 0.74 -12.20 19.84
CA ILE A 287 1.52 -13.36 20.31
C ILE A 287 0.77 -14.07 21.41
N GLN A 288 0.44 -13.38 22.52
CA GLN A 288 -0.23 -13.99 23.67
C GLN A 288 -1.51 -14.74 23.29
N LYS A 289 -2.31 -14.20 22.37
CA LYS A 289 -3.61 -14.75 21.99
C LYS A 289 -3.56 -15.70 20.80
N GLY A 290 -2.46 -15.75 20.05
CA GLY A 290 -2.37 -16.49 18.79
C GLY A 290 -3.11 -15.83 17.60
N LYS A 291 -3.76 -14.68 17.82
CA LYS A 291 -4.65 -14.00 16.88
C LYS A 291 -4.71 -12.50 17.16
N CYS A 292 -5.10 -11.74 16.14
CA CYS A 292 -5.36 -10.29 16.24
C CYS A 292 -6.83 -10.01 15.92
N PHE A 293 -7.30 -8.80 16.25
CA PHE A 293 -8.70 -8.40 16.14
C PHE A 293 -8.83 -7.03 15.48
N THR A 294 -9.94 -6.82 14.78
CA THR A 294 -10.40 -5.49 14.39
C THR A 294 -11.12 -4.80 15.56
N ILE A 295 -11.50 -3.53 15.40
CA ILE A 295 -12.29 -2.81 16.41
C ILE A 295 -13.63 -3.51 16.70
N LEU A 296 -14.27 -4.09 15.68
CA LEU A 296 -15.51 -4.85 15.80
C LEU A 296 -15.28 -6.31 16.22
N GLN A 297 -14.11 -6.61 16.80
CA GLN A 297 -13.74 -7.93 17.33
C GLN A 297 -13.68 -9.07 16.29
N ARG A 298 -13.56 -8.75 14.99
CA ARG A 298 -13.35 -9.77 13.96
C ARG A 298 -11.95 -10.38 14.10
N PRO A 299 -11.82 -11.69 14.35
CA PRO A 299 -10.53 -12.31 14.61
C PRO A 299 -9.79 -12.65 13.31
N ARG A 300 -8.46 -12.59 13.35
CA ARG A 300 -7.57 -13.24 12.38
C ARG A 300 -6.55 -14.08 13.11
N ASN A 301 -6.60 -15.38 12.87
CA ASN A 301 -5.63 -16.33 13.39
C ASN A 301 -4.27 -16.10 12.72
N LEU A 302 -3.21 -15.97 13.52
CA LEU A 302 -1.85 -15.72 13.04
C LEU A 302 -0.93 -16.90 13.33
N PHE A 303 -1.17 -17.59 14.45
CA PHE A 303 -0.38 -18.72 14.91
C PHE A 303 -1.27 -19.95 14.98
N GLN A 304 -0.78 -21.08 14.46
CA GLN A 304 -1.45 -22.38 14.56
C GLN A 304 -0.96 -23.19 15.76
N PHE A 305 0.02 -22.67 16.51
CA PHE A 305 0.62 -23.35 17.67
C PHE A 305 0.21 -22.65 18.97
N PRO A 306 0.01 -23.41 20.07
CA PRO A 306 -0.37 -22.84 21.35
C PRO A 306 0.76 -21.95 21.88
N VAL A 307 0.41 -20.71 22.23
CA VAL A 307 1.34 -19.80 22.92
C VAL A 307 1.29 -20.11 24.42
N PRO A 308 2.43 -20.30 25.10
CA PRO A 308 2.46 -20.57 26.52
C PRO A 308 1.75 -19.48 27.33
N LYS A 309 1.08 -19.88 28.43
CA LYS A 309 0.38 -18.94 29.33
C LYS A 309 1.35 -17.86 29.84
N SER A 310 0.93 -16.60 29.79
CA SER A 310 1.76 -15.46 30.17
C SER A 310 2.08 -15.44 31.67
N ASN A 311 3.35 -15.25 32.04
CA ASN A 311 3.78 -14.80 33.36
C ASN A 311 4.51 -13.44 33.22
N GLU A 312 4.71 -12.69 34.32
CA GLU A 312 5.30 -11.34 34.29
C GLU A 312 6.68 -11.30 33.61
N LYS A 313 7.52 -12.33 33.85
CA LYS A 313 8.84 -12.47 33.21
C LYS A 313 8.76 -12.59 31.68
N ASN A 314 7.78 -13.33 31.15
CA ASN A 314 7.59 -13.48 29.70
C ASN A 314 7.14 -12.17 29.04
N ASN A 315 6.35 -11.36 29.74
CA ASN A 315 5.89 -10.07 29.23
C ASN A 315 7.02 -9.03 29.19
N GLU A 316 7.88 -9.00 30.22
CA GLU A 316 9.05 -8.12 30.27
C GLU A 316 10.08 -8.47 29.17
N LEU A 317 10.31 -9.76 28.94
CA LEU A 317 11.11 -10.27 27.82
C LEU A 317 10.55 -9.80 26.47
N LEU A 318 9.26 -9.99 26.22
CA LEU A 318 8.64 -9.60 24.95
C LEU A 318 8.67 -8.09 24.72
N GLN A 319 8.44 -7.28 25.76
CA GLN A 319 8.48 -5.81 25.68
C GLN A 319 9.89 -5.27 25.42
N ASN A 320 10.91 -5.86 26.05
CA ASN A 320 12.31 -5.43 25.89
C ASN A 320 13.00 -6.02 24.64
N PHE A 321 12.55 -7.18 24.15
CA PHE A 321 13.19 -7.91 23.04
C PHE A 321 12.66 -7.52 21.67
N PHE A 322 11.38 -7.16 21.54
CA PHE A 322 10.74 -6.90 20.23
C PHE A 322 11.43 -5.84 19.37
N PRO A 323 11.89 -4.70 19.94
CA PRO A 323 12.58 -3.66 19.16
C PRO A 323 13.91 -4.12 18.55
N LEU A 324 14.52 -5.20 19.05
CA LEU A 324 15.85 -5.69 18.65
C LEU A 324 15.82 -6.70 17.48
N LEU A 325 14.64 -7.13 17.01
CA LEU A 325 14.49 -8.22 16.03
C LEU A 325 14.51 -7.78 14.56
N ALA A 326 14.78 -6.50 14.27
CA ALA A 326 14.66 -5.92 12.93
C ALA A 326 15.63 -6.50 11.87
N ASP A 327 16.73 -7.14 12.28
CA ASP A 327 17.76 -7.69 11.39
C ASP A 327 18.13 -9.14 11.80
N SER A 328 18.41 -10.00 10.81
CA SER A 328 18.74 -11.42 11.01
C SER A 328 20.06 -11.65 11.76
N ARG A 329 21.08 -10.79 11.58
CA ARG A 329 22.36 -10.86 12.32
C ARG A 329 22.22 -10.37 13.76
N THR A 330 21.43 -9.32 13.98
CA THR A 330 21.17 -8.84 15.34
C THR A 330 20.36 -9.87 16.13
N ARG A 331 19.42 -10.57 15.49
CA ARG A 331 18.73 -11.76 16.05
C ARG A 331 19.68 -12.86 16.51
N GLU A 332 20.61 -13.31 15.67
CA GLU A 332 21.56 -14.38 16.03
C GLU A 332 22.54 -13.97 17.13
N LYS A 333 23.10 -12.76 17.05
CA LYS A 333 24.02 -12.25 18.09
C LYS A 333 23.34 -12.06 19.43
N PHE A 334 22.07 -11.66 19.42
CA PHE A 334 21.28 -11.44 20.61
C PHE A 334 20.88 -12.75 21.28
N LEU A 335 20.38 -13.74 20.52
CA LEU A 335 20.15 -15.09 21.02
C LEU A 335 21.44 -15.69 21.62
N SER A 336 22.56 -15.49 20.94
CA SER A 336 23.89 -15.92 21.44
C SER A 336 24.35 -15.20 22.72
N ARG A 337 23.91 -13.95 22.94
CA ARG A 337 24.23 -13.16 24.14
C ARG A 337 23.35 -13.52 25.33
N CYS A 338 22.06 -13.78 25.11
CA CYS A 338 21.13 -14.26 26.14
C CYS A 338 21.56 -15.64 26.67
N LEU A 339 22.08 -16.50 25.79
CA LEU A 339 22.66 -17.80 26.15
C LEU A 339 24.00 -17.69 26.90
N LYS A 340 24.74 -16.58 26.76
CA LYS A 340 26.04 -16.37 27.42
C LYS A 340 25.95 -15.67 28.79
N LYS A 341 24.95 -14.82 29.01
CA LYS A 341 24.73 -14.15 30.31
C LYS A 341 23.66 -14.90 31.10
N LYS A 342 24.14 -15.77 31.99
CA LYS A 342 23.38 -16.60 32.94
C LYS A 342 22.48 -15.76 33.88
N ASN A 343 21.25 -15.42 33.46
CA ASN A 343 20.05 -15.33 34.33
C ASN A 343 18.78 -14.78 33.62
N ILE A 344 18.60 -15.07 32.33
CA ILE A 344 17.26 -14.96 31.73
C ILE A 344 16.83 -16.38 31.38
N ASP A 345 15.87 -16.90 32.13
CA ASP A 345 15.18 -18.13 31.80
C ASP A 345 14.24 -17.86 30.61
N ILE A 346 14.84 -17.85 29.42
CA ILE A 346 14.16 -18.08 28.15
C ILE A 346 14.21 -19.59 27.81
N SER A 347 14.47 -20.43 28.82
CA SER A 347 15.19 -21.68 28.68
C SER A 347 14.41 -22.85 29.26
N GLU A 348 13.51 -23.38 28.45
CA GLU A 348 13.75 -24.66 27.79
C GLU A 348 12.58 -25.00 26.89
N GLU A 349 11.36 -24.64 27.28
CA GLU A 349 10.16 -24.90 26.49
C GLU A 349 10.11 -24.09 25.20
N TRP A 350 10.30 -22.77 25.25
CA TRP A 350 10.25 -21.92 24.05
C TRP A 350 11.29 -22.29 22.99
N TYR A 351 12.50 -22.65 23.45
CA TYR A 351 13.59 -23.03 22.57
C TYR A 351 13.50 -24.50 22.12
N ARG A 352 13.03 -25.43 22.96
CA ARG A 352 12.74 -26.82 22.55
C ARG A 352 11.55 -26.88 21.60
N PHE A 353 10.49 -26.09 21.79
CA PHE A 353 9.31 -26.12 20.90
C PHE A 353 9.67 -25.75 19.45
N TYR A 354 10.52 -24.74 19.26
CA TYR A 354 10.96 -24.34 17.92
C TYR A 354 12.22 -25.05 17.42
N ARG A 355 12.99 -25.75 18.28
CA ARG A 355 14.24 -26.47 17.89
C ARG A 355 14.13 -27.99 17.87
N TYR A 356 13.18 -28.61 18.56
CA TYR A 356 12.99 -30.06 18.43
C TYR A 356 12.50 -30.45 17.03
N ASP A 357 11.90 -29.51 16.30
CA ASP A 357 11.61 -29.66 14.86
C ASP A 357 12.74 -29.21 13.92
N ILE A 358 13.82 -28.61 14.43
CA ILE A 358 14.97 -28.20 13.59
C ILE A 358 15.75 -29.42 13.05
N LYS A 359 15.47 -30.63 13.55
CA LYS A 359 16.11 -31.85 13.07
C LYS A 359 15.18 -32.96 12.59
N LYS A 360 13.84 -32.81 12.61
CA LYS A 360 12.96 -33.93 12.22
C LYS A 360 11.64 -33.64 11.47
N SER A 361 11.21 -32.40 11.20
CA SER A 361 10.08 -32.22 10.27
C SER A 361 10.04 -30.86 9.56
N ASP A 362 9.26 -30.79 8.46
CA ASP A 362 9.09 -29.65 7.55
C ASP A 362 8.43 -28.39 8.19
N THR A 363 8.34 -28.28 9.52
CA THR A 363 7.57 -27.27 10.30
C THR A 363 8.44 -26.18 10.97
N VAL A 364 9.62 -25.85 10.43
CA VAL A 364 10.45 -24.77 10.99
C VAL A 364 9.90 -23.38 10.61
N LEU A 365 9.54 -22.56 11.60
CA LEU A 365 9.10 -21.18 11.38
C LEU A 365 10.30 -20.26 11.13
N LYS A 366 10.64 -20.10 9.85
CA LYS A 366 11.80 -19.31 9.38
C LYS A 366 11.75 -17.86 9.90
N PRO A 367 12.89 -17.19 10.15
CA PRO A 367 12.93 -15.77 10.55
C PRO A 367 12.16 -14.82 9.63
N SER A 368 12.13 -15.13 8.33
CA SER A 368 11.34 -14.40 7.33
C SER A 368 9.84 -14.61 7.50
N HIS A 369 9.41 -15.82 7.84
CA HIS A 369 8.01 -16.15 8.13
C HIS A 369 7.56 -15.43 9.41
N PHE A 370 8.36 -15.46 10.48
CA PHE A 370 8.04 -14.69 11.70
C PHE A 370 7.89 -13.19 11.42
N SER A 371 8.82 -12.59 10.68
CA SER A 371 8.71 -11.18 10.27
C SER A 371 7.49 -10.88 9.37
N GLN A 372 7.01 -11.86 8.58
CA GLN A 372 5.75 -11.73 7.85
C GLN A 372 4.54 -11.77 8.79
N LEU A 373 4.52 -12.68 9.76
CA LEU A 373 3.45 -12.77 10.77
C LEU A 373 3.34 -11.50 11.62
N MET A 374 4.46 -10.93 12.06
CA MET A 374 4.45 -9.67 12.82
C MET A 374 3.87 -8.51 12.01
N ARG A 375 4.20 -8.43 10.71
CA ARG A 375 3.57 -7.45 9.82
C ARG A 375 2.07 -7.71 9.68
N LYS A 376 1.65 -8.97 9.51
CA LYS A 376 0.21 -9.32 9.52
C LYS A 376 -0.47 -8.89 10.82
N ALA A 377 0.18 -9.09 11.97
CA ALA A 377 -0.34 -8.70 13.28
C ALA A 377 -0.55 -7.19 13.42
N MET A 378 0.40 -6.37 12.96
CA MET A 378 0.24 -4.91 12.95
C MET A 378 -0.80 -4.44 11.93
N ASN A 379 -0.84 -5.07 10.76
CA ASN A 379 -1.68 -4.62 9.65
C ASN A 379 -3.16 -4.97 9.85
N THR A 380 -3.46 -6.11 10.47
CA THR A 380 -4.84 -6.61 10.53
C THR A 380 -5.77 -5.68 11.29
N PRO A 381 -5.42 -5.17 12.49
CA PRO A 381 -6.28 -4.22 13.19
C PRO A 381 -6.57 -2.97 12.37
N ILE A 382 -5.63 -2.54 11.52
CA ILE A 382 -5.80 -1.35 10.67
C ILE A 382 -6.66 -1.68 9.44
N GLN A 383 -6.21 -2.60 8.60
CA GLN A 383 -6.84 -2.92 7.32
C GLN A 383 -8.20 -3.61 7.50
N GLY A 384 -8.30 -4.47 8.51
CA GLY A 384 -9.54 -5.16 8.83
C GLY A 384 -10.58 -4.22 9.40
N THR A 385 -10.17 -3.27 10.26
CA THR A 385 -11.08 -2.22 10.74
C THR A 385 -11.50 -1.29 9.60
N ALA A 386 -10.59 -0.91 8.70
CA ALA A 386 -10.95 -0.16 7.49
C ALA A 386 -11.99 -0.90 6.64
N ALA A 387 -11.84 -2.22 6.48
CA ALA A 387 -12.83 -3.03 5.79
C ALA A 387 -14.17 -3.09 6.54
N ASP A 388 -14.14 -3.21 7.88
CA ASP A 388 -15.34 -3.18 8.72
C ASP A 388 -16.11 -1.87 8.53
N ILE A 389 -15.41 -0.74 8.52
CA ILE A 389 -15.97 0.61 8.30
C ILE A 389 -16.68 0.69 6.95
N VAL A 390 -16.03 0.25 5.88
CA VAL A 390 -16.60 0.31 4.54
C VAL A 390 -17.85 -0.58 4.44
N VAL A 391 -17.79 -1.80 4.98
CA VAL A 391 -18.95 -2.71 4.98
C VAL A 391 -20.11 -2.13 5.80
N GLN A 392 -19.82 -1.53 6.96
CA GLN A 392 -20.85 -0.88 7.77
C GLN A 392 -21.51 0.30 7.01
N ALA A 393 -20.71 1.13 6.34
CA ALA A 393 -21.24 2.21 5.50
C ALA A 393 -22.12 1.68 4.36
N MET A 394 -21.73 0.56 3.72
CA MET A 394 -22.55 -0.11 2.70
C MET A 394 -23.90 -0.55 3.27
N LEU A 395 -23.92 -1.14 4.47
CA LEU A 395 -25.16 -1.57 5.13
C LEU A 395 -26.05 -0.38 5.51
N ASN A 396 -25.46 0.71 6.01
CA ASN A 396 -26.20 1.92 6.34
C ASN A 396 -26.85 2.53 5.09
N ILE A 397 -26.09 2.63 3.99
CA ILE A 397 -26.59 3.11 2.69
C ILE A 397 -27.69 2.18 2.14
N TRP A 398 -27.50 0.86 2.23
CA TRP A 398 -28.48 -0.12 1.76
C TRP A 398 -29.80 -0.03 2.52
N ASN A 399 -29.75 0.18 3.84
CA ASN A 399 -30.92 0.25 4.70
C ASN A 399 -31.60 1.63 4.71
N ASP A 400 -31.00 2.65 4.10
CA ASP A 400 -31.59 4.00 4.05
C ASP A 400 -32.72 4.07 3.01
N SER A 401 -33.95 4.13 3.51
CA SER A 401 -35.15 4.23 2.66
C SER A 401 -35.23 5.52 1.82
N GLN A 402 -34.56 6.60 2.22
CA GLN A 402 -34.51 7.84 1.44
C GLN A 402 -33.61 7.66 0.22
N ILE A 403 -32.43 7.05 0.37
CA ILE A 403 -31.55 6.73 -0.78
C ILE A 403 -32.29 5.86 -1.80
N GLN A 404 -33.04 4.85 -1.32
CA GLN A 404 -33.87 4.01 -2.18
C GLN A 404 -34.99 4.80 -2.89
N LYS A 405 -35.71 5.67 -2.17
CA LYS A 405 -36.76 6.52 -2.74
C LYS A 405 -36.22 7.51 -3.79
N LEU A 406 -34.98 7.96 -3.63
CA LEU A 406 -34.30 8.82 -4.60
C LEU A 406 -33.83 8.04 -5.85
N GLY A 407 -33.97 6.71 -5.86
CA GLY A 407 -33.65 5.84 -7.00
C GLY A 407 -32.18 5.44 -7.10
N PHE A 408 -31.39 5.61 -6.04
CA PHE A 408 -29.97 5.28 -6.05
C PHE A 408 -29.70 3.85 -5.55
N GLN A 409 -28.80 3.15 -6.24
CA GLN A 409 -28.38 1.78 -5.90
C GLN A 409 -26.86 1.71 -5.82
N LEU A 410 -26.34 0.99 -4.82
CA LEU A 410 -24.91 0.68 -4.73
C LEU A 410 -24.52 -0.31 -5.82
N VAL A 411 -23.61 0.08 -6.70
CA VAL A 411 -23.19 -0.72 -7.87
C VAL A 411 -21.83 -1.37 -7.70
N LEU A 412 -20.90 -0.71 -6.99
CA LEU A 412 -19.54 -1.22 -6.83
C LEU A 412 -18.90 -0.72 -5.53
N GLN A 413 -18.09 -1.57 -4.92
CA GLN A 413 -17.15 -1.21 -3.87
C GLN A 413 -15.72 -1.50 -4.36
N VAL A 414 -14.85 -0.50 -4.26
CA VAL A 414 -13.43 -0.60 -4.61
C VAL A 414 -12.60 -0.13 -3.43
N HIS A 415 -12.14 -1.08 -2.62
CA HIS A 415 -11.35 -0.80 -1.40
C HIS A 415 -12.08 0.09 -0.39
N ASP A 416 -11.84 1.39 -0.41
CA ASP A 416 -12.46 2.40 0.44
C ASP A 416 -13.39 3.36 -0.34
N GLU A 417 -13.61 3.06 -1.63
CA GLU A 417 -14.53 3.75 -2.52
C GLU A 417 -15.86 2.99 -2.67
N LEU A 418 -16.97 3.72 -2.59
CA LEU A 418 -18.32 3.27 -2.91
C LEU A 418 -18.85 4.02 -4.13
N ILE A 419 -19.45 3.28 -5.06
CA ILE A 419 -20.05 3.81 -6.28
C ILE A 419 -21.53 3.46 -6.28
N LEU A 420 -22.38 4.49 -6.42
CA LEU A 420 -23.82 4.35 -6.59
C LEU A 420 -24.24 4.88 -7.96
N GLU A 421 -25.29 4.30 -8.54
CA GLU A 421 -25.94 4.78 -9.76
C GLU A 421 -27.40 5.15 -9.48
N GLY A 422 -27.89 6.27 -10.04
CA GLY A 422 -29.28 6.70 -9.89
C GLY A 422 -29.65 7.90 -10.77
N PRO A 423 -30.91 8.37 -10.71
CA PRO A 423 -31.40 9.50 -11.50
C PRO A 423 -30.61 10.79 -11.28
N GLN A 424 -30.36 11.55 -12.36
CA GLN A 424 -29.61 12.80 -12.29
C GLN A 424 -30.27 13.85 -11.38
N GLU A 425 -31.60 13.97 -11.45
CA GLU A 425 -32.41 14.95 -10.71
C GLU A 425 -32.19 14.91 -9.19
N ASN A 426 -31.96 13.71 -8.63
CA ASN A 426 -31.85 13.48 -7.19
C ASN A 426 -30.41 13.26 -6.72
N ALA A 427 -29.42 13.39 -7.61
CA ALA A 427 -28.04 12.98 -7.35
C ALA A 427 -27.39 13.74 -6.18
N GLN A 428 -27.62 15.04 -6.06
CA GLN A 428 -27.04 15.83 -4.98
C GLN A 428 -27.61 15.46 -3.60
N GLN A 429 -28.91 15.18 -3.53
CA GLN A 429 -29.55 14.78 -2.27
C GLN A 429 -29.04 13.40 -1.82
N ALA A 430 -28.97 12.43 -2.74
CA ALA A 430 -28.43 11.11 -2.45
C ALA A 430 -26.94 11.18 -2.06
N ALA A 431 -26.15 12.04 -2.73
CA ALA A 431 -24.74 12.24 -2.41
C ALA A 431 -24.54 12.72 -0.96
N ASN A 432 -25.37 13.65 -0.49
CA ASN A 432 -25.29 14.14 0.89
C ASN A 432 -25.59 13.01 1.91
N LEU A 433 -26.58 12.16 1.63
CA LEU A 433 -26.91 11.01 2.49
C LEU A 433 -25.76 9.98 2.50
N VAL A 434 -25.17 9.68 1.33
CA VAL A 434 -24.01 8.79 1.23
C VAL A 434 -22.84 9.30 2.06
N VAL A 435 -22.55 10.61 1.99
CA VAL A 435 -21.51 11.23 2.82
C VAL A 435 -21.83 11.06 4.30
N GLN A 436 -23.07 11.32 4.74
CA GLN A 436 -23.44 11.15 6.15
C GLN A 436 -23.20 9.72 6.67
N HIS A 437 -23.61 8.71 5.90
CA HIS A 437 -23.43 7.30 6.27
C HIS A 437 -21.98 6.84 6.26
N MET A 438 -21.16 7.41 5.38
CA MET A 438 -19.72 7.10 5.34
C MET A 438 -18.94 7.87 6.42
N GLN A 439 -19.26 9.14 6.70
CA GLN A 439 -18.50 9.93 7.67
C GLN A 439 -18.63 9.41 9.11
N LYS A 440 -19.77 8.78 9.43
CA LYS A 440 -20.07 8.18 10.74
C LYS A 440 -20.70 6.79 10.58
N PRO A 441 -19.89 5.77 10.21
CA PRO A 441 -20.39 4.43 9.97
C PRO A 441 -20.92 3.77 11.25
N TRP A 442 -20.42 4.19 12.42
CA TRP A 442 -20.87 3.77 13.74
C TRP A 442 -21.02 4.98 14.67
N ASP A 443 -21.75 4.79 15.77
CA ASP A 443 -21.94 5.79 16.82
C ASP A 443 -20.69 5.88 17.70
N ALA A 444 -19.60 6.38 17.13
CA ALA A 444 -18.36 6.67 17.85
C ALA A 444 -17.85 8.06 17.48
N ASP A 445 -16.96 8.60 18.33
CA ASP A 445 -16.33 9.91 18.15
C ASP A 445 -15.42 10.01 16.91
N LEU A 446 -15.41 9.00 16.03
CA LEU A 446 -14.61 9.02 14.82
C LEU A 446 -15.35 9.61 13.63
N TYR A 447 -14.88 10.77 13.19
CA TYR A 447 -15.32 11.39 11.95
C TYR A 447 -14.33 11.09 10.82
N PHE A 448 -14.81 10.43 9.77
CA PHE A 448 -14.03 10.13 8.58
C PHE A 448 -14.25 11.19 7.51
N HIS A 449 -13.19 11.65 6.84
CA HIS A 449 -13.37 12.53 5.69
C HIS A 449 -13.70 11.69 4.46
N VAL A 450 -14.67 12.15 3.66
CA VAL A 450 -15.16 11.46 2.46
C VAL A 450 -15.13 12.47 1.32
N ASP A 451 -14.37 12.12 0.28
CA ASP A 451 -14.33 12.87 -0.97
C ASP A 451 -15.45 12.34 -1.88
N ILE A 452 -16.31 13.22 -2.38
CA ILE A 452 -17.47 12.83 -3.19
C ILE A 452 -17.49 13.56 -4.53
N LYS A 453 -17.86 12.84 -5.60
CA LYS A 453 -18.08 13.39 -6.93
C LYS A 453 -19.34 12.79 -7.56
N ILE A 454 -20.08 13.61 -8.30
CA ILE A 454 -21.22 13.20 -9.13
C ILE A 454 -20.79 13.28 -10.59
N VAL A 455 -20.78 12.15 -11.30
CA VAL A 455 -20.15 12.05 -12.62
C VAL A 455 -20.91 11.15 -13.58
N ASP A 456 -20.66 11.31 -14.88
CA ASP A 456 -21.23 10.48 -15.95
C ASP A 456 -20.46 9.19 -16.22
N SER A 457 -19.19 9.14 -15.80
CA SER A 457 -18.33 7.98 -15.97
C SER A 457 -17.34 7.85 -14.83
N TRP A 458 -16.89 6.63 -14.55
CA TRP A 458 -15.94 6.37 -13.48
C TRP A 458 -14.59 7.07 -13.72
N TYR A 459 -14.23 7.32 -14.98
CA TYR A 459 -13.05 8.10 -15.34
C TYR A 459 -13.08 9.51 -14.73
N ASN A 460 -14.23 10.20 -14.86
CA ASN A 460 -14.40 11.58 -14.40
C ASN A 460 -14.32 11.71 -12.87
N ALA A 461 -14.48 10.62 -12.12
CA ALA A 461 -14.32 10.62 -10.68
C ALA A 461 -12.84 10.70 -10.26
N LYS A 462 -11.91 10.19 -11.07
CA LYS A 462 -10.47 10.17 -10.73
C LYS A 462 -9.63 11.16 -11.55
N SER A 463 -10.21 11.77 -12.57
CA SER A 463 -9.62 12.90 -13.31
C SER A 463 -9.60 14.20 -12.51
#